data_AF-A0A376WR78-F1
#
_entry.id   AF-A0A376WR78-F1
#
_cell.length_a   1.000
_cell.length_b   1.000
_cell.length_c   1.000
_cell.angle_alpha   90.00
_cell.angle_beta   90.00
_cell.angle_gamma   90.00
#
_symmetry.space_group_name_H-M   'P 1'
#
loop_
_entity.id
_entity.type
_entity.pdbx_description
1 polymer ?
#
loop_
_entity_poly.entity_id
_entity_poly.type
_entity_poly.pdbx_seq_one_letter_code
_entity_poly.pdbx_strand_id
1 'polypeptide(L)'
;MNDVTVVTSVTYPSPESLALVADVQYHEPYLSAALNRKFRGIVDPGFYAGFLPKPGGGMNLLITSVDGDKTAGAASVDIGEFYQVTIQHRKDISLALNAGKKYAIVLKGRYLLGEDTYQVNTASHIHAAEFVARTYTDSYQLGDGELLVCTVNIPAGVSTITQEMIDTSERINRTIGIDISDSVTSTRSDVAASSLAVKKAYDLAKSKYTAQDASTTQKGLVQLSSATNSTSEVLAATPKAVKAAYDLANGKYTAQDATTTQKGIVQLSSDTNSTSETLAATPKAVKAAYDLAAGKAPSSHTHPWNQITGVPTASLTAKGITQLSSATNSTSEVLAATPKAVKAAYDLANGKYTAQDATTTQKGIVQLSSDTNSTSETLAATPKAVKAAYDLAAGKAPSSHTHPWNQITGVPTASLTAKGITQLSSATNSTSEVLAATPKAVKAAYDLANGKQAADATLTALAALATAADKLPYFTGVDRAALTALTSVGRAILGKTSIQSVLDYLGLGEGSPAVGVPFRGP
;
A
#
# COMPACT_ATOMS: atom_id res chain seq x y z
N MET A 1 100.26 53.54 62.82
CA MET A 1 99.30 54.36 62.06
C MET A 1 98.05 54.44 62.91
N ASN A 2 97.61 55.65 63.25
CA ASN A 2 96.43 55.83 64.10
C ASN A 2 95.19 55.69 63.21
N ASP A 3 94.49 54.56 63.33
CA ASP A 3 93.12 54.47 62.83
C ASP A 3 92.26 55.35 63.74
N VAL A 4 92.05 56.59 63.32
CA VAL A 4 91.08 57.48 63.95
C VAL A 4 89.70 57.01 63.48
N THR A 5 89.15 56.02 64.18
CA THR A 5 87.72 55.74 64.13
C THR A 5 87.00 56.99 64.61
N VAL A 6 86.58 57.83 63.66
CA VAL A 6 85.68 58.94 63.91
C VAL A 6 84.34 58.34 64.30
N VAL A 7 84.16 58.09 65.60
CA VAL A 7 82.83 57.85 66.17
C VAL A 7 82.09 59.18 66.04
N THR A 8 81.41 59.38 64.92
CA THR A 8 80.46 60.46 64.73
C THR A 8 79.31 60.21 65.69
N SER A 9 79.40 60.76 66.90
CA SER A 9 78.31 60.75 67.87
C SER A 9 77.14 61.52 67.26
N VAL A 10 76.12 60.79 66.81
CA VAL A 10 74.89 61.39 66.30
C VAL A 10 74.14 61.99 67.49
N THR A 11 74.02 63.31 67.48
CA THR A 11 73.26 64.07 68.49
C THR A 11 71.88 64.34 67.95
N TYR A 12 70.86 64.10 68.78
CA TYR A 12 69.45 64.35 68.45
C TYR A 12 68.99 65.66 69.10
N PRO A 13 68.19 66.50 68.42
CA PRO A 13 67.54 67.63 69.07
C PRO A 13 66.53 67.14 70.11
N SER A 14 66.25 67.94 71.14
CA SER A 14 65.20 67.59 72.10
C SER A 14 63.84 67.48 71.39
N PRO A 15 63.08 66.39 71.52
CA PRO A 15 61.76 66.23 70.89
C PRO A 15 60.76 67.32 71.25
N GLU A 16 60.97 68.01 72.38
CA GLU A 16 60.17 69.14 72.85
C GLU A 16 60.65 70.50 72.32
N SER A 17 61.83 70.58 71.71
CA SER A 17 62.36 71.82 71.12
C SER A 17 61.85 72.07 69.69
N LEU A 18 61.52 71.00 68.95
CA LEU A 18 61.05 71.08 67.57
C LEU A 18 59.59 71.52 67.48
N ALA A 19 59.33 72.52 66.64
CA ALA A 19 57.98 73.03 66.39
C ALA A 19 57.20 72.17 65.37
N LEU A 20 57.89 71.63 64.37
CA LEU A 20 57.40 70.57 63.47
C LEU A 20 58.23 69.31 63.67
N VAL A 21 57.58 68.15 63.69
CA VAL A 21 58.21 66.83 63.79
C VAL A 21 57.59 65.95 62.70
N ALA A 22 58.41 65.37 61.83
CA ALA A 22 57.96 64.38 60.87
C ALA A 22 58.14 62.99 61.49
N ASP A 23 57.10 62.19 61.58
CA ASP A 23 57.20 60.86 62.17
C ASP A 23 58.01 59.93 61.25
N VAL A 24 58.58 58.87 61.83
CA VAL A 24 59.14 57.73 61.08
C VAL A 24 60.25 58.16 60.09
N GLN A 25 61.29 58.79 60.62
CA GLN A 25 62.45 59.29 59.87
C GLN A 25 63.58 58.25 59.74
N TYR A 26 64.70 58.64 59.12
CA TYR A 26 65.87 57.79 58.85
C TYR A 26 66.59 57.33 60.15
N HIS A 27 67.52 56.37 60.03
CA HIS A 27 68.18 55.56 61.10
C HIS A 27 67.39 54.39 61.73
N GLU A 28 66.14 54.15 61.35
CA GLU A 28 65.48 52.84 61.55
C GLU A 28 65.38 52.05 60.23
N PRO A 29 66.43 51.31 59.81
CA PRO A 29 66.61 50.85 58.42
C PRO A 29 65.57 49.85 57.91
N TYR A 30 64.87 49.11 58.78
CA TYR A 30 63.91 48.07 58.37
C TYR A 30 62.44 48.44 58.63
N LEU A 31 62.19 49.46 59.47
CA LEU A 31 60.85 49.83 59.91
C LEU A 31 60.36 51.09 59.19
N SER A 32 61.19 52.14 59.10
CA SER A 32 60.72 53.45 58.66
C SER A 32 60.20 53.49 57.22
N ALA A 33 61.03 53.06 56.26
CA ALA A 33 60.66 53.00 54.85
C ALA A 33 59.50 52.03 54.57
N ALA A 34 59.38 50.96 55.34
CA ALA A 34 58.30 49.98 55.20
C ALA A 34 56.97 50.51 55.75
N LEU A 35 57.00 51.27 56.84
CA LEU A 35 55.82 51.87 57.46
C LEU A 35 55.31 53.07 56.64
N ASN A 36 56.20 53.97 56.21
CA ASN A 36 55.85 55.11 55.36
C ASN A 36 55.26 54.66 54.00
N ARG A 37 55.69 53.51 53.47
CA ARG A 37 55.09 52.90 52.27
C ARG A 37 53.74 52.24 52.53
N LYS A 38 53.50 51.70 53.73
CA LYS A 38 52.21 51.11 54.11
C LYS A 38 51.14 52.15 54.40
N PHE A 39 51.51 53.32 54.94
CA PHE A 39 50.55 54.41 55.11
C PHE A 39 50.07 54.98 53.78
N ARG A 40 50.95 55.04 52.76
CA ARG A 40 50.60 55.44 51.40
C ARG A 40 49.45 54.57 50.86
N GLY A 41 48.29 55.18 50.60
CA GLY A 41 47.08 54.50 50.15
C GLY A 41 46.15 53.95 51.25
N ILE A 42 46.53 54.05 52.52
CA ILE A 42 45.63 53.88 53.69
C ILE A 42 45.13 55.24 54.17
N VAL A 43 46.01 56.24 54.17
CA VAL A 43 45.73 57.60 54.64
C VAL A 43 45.83 58.55 53.43
N ASP A 44 44.85 59.44 53.25
CA ASP A 44 44.89 60.47 52.21
C ASP A 44 45.83 61.62 52.63
N PRO A 45 46.58 62.24 51.70
CA PRO A 45 47.32 63.45 52.02
C PRO A 45 46.37 64.62 52.37
N GLY A 46 46.76 65.40 53.39
CA GLY A 46 45.99 66.54 53.92
C GLY A 46 46.19 66.78 55.42
N PHE A 47 45.39 67.70 55.97
CA PHE A 47 45.43 68.12 57.38
C PHE A 47 44.28 67.52 58.20
N TYR A 48 44.61 66.92 59.35
CA TYR A 48 43.67 66.22 60.24
C TYR A 48 43.37 66.97 61.55
N ALA A 49 44.28 67.84 61.99
CA ALA A 49 44.14 68.69 63.17
C ALA A 49 45.12 69.87 63.10
N GLY A 50 44.82 70.98 63.78
CA GLY A 50 45.76 72.10 63.94
C GLY A 50 46.18 72.74 62.62
N PHE A 51 47.44 73.21 62.53
CA PHE A 51 48.01 73.91 61.36
C PHE A 51 47.15 75.10 60.88
N LEU A 52 46.57 75.86 61.82
CA LEU A 52 45.63 76.93 61.51
C LEU A 52 46.37 78.28 61.34
N PRO A 53 46.32 78.92 60.16
CA PRO A 53 46.93 80.23 59.95
C PRO A 53 46.08 81.36 60.57
N LYS A 54 46.72 82.24 61.33
CA LYS A 54 46.14 83.40 62.04
C LYS A 54 47.11 84.60 61.95
N PRO A 55 46.63 85.84 62.11
CA PRO A 55 47.49 87.00 62.32
C PRO A 55 48.43 86.82 63.53
N GLY A 56 49.74 86.94 63.32
CA GLY A 56 50.77 86.82 64.36
C GLY A 56 51.22 88.14 64.98
N GLY A 57 50.61 89.27 64.58
CA GLY A 57 51.03 90.61 64.94
C GLY A 57 52.09 91.16 63.98
N GLY A 58 51.91 92.41 63.54
CA GLY A 58 52.73 93.01 62.48
C GLY A 58 52.62 92.22 61.17
N MET A 59 53.74 92.16 60.45
CA MET A 59 53.86 91.45 59.16
C MET A 59 54.10 89.94 59.30
N ASN A 60 53.74 89.35 60.45
CA ASN A 60 53.94 87.93 60.72
C ASN A 60 52.62 87.14 60.60
N LEU A 61 52.69 86.02 59.90
CA LEU A 61 51.65 85.01 59.91
C LEU A 61 51.98 83.98 61.00
N LEU A 62 51.10 83.82 61.98
CA LEU A 62 51.21 82.76 62.98
C LEU A 62 50.45 81.53 62.50
N ILE A 63 51.13 80.40 62.35
CA ILE A 63 50.46 79.11 62.17
C ILE A 63 50.39 78.47 63.54
N THR A 64 49.19 78.21 64.04
CA THR A 64 48.98 77.60 65.37
C THR A 64 48.79 76.08 65.29
N SER A 65 49.31 75.38 66.30
CA SER A 65 49.13 73.93 66.47
C SER A 65 47.77 73.56 67.06
N VAL A 66 47.13 74.48 67.79
CA VAL A 66 45.93 74.22 68.59
C VAL A 66 44.65 74.43 67.77
N ASP A 67 43.74 73.46 67.87
CA ASP A 67 42.42 73.44 67.24
C ASP A 67 41.38 72.94 68.26
N GLY A 68 40.79 73.87 69.02
CA GLY A 68 39.89 73.58 70.12
C GLY A 68 40.54 72.72 71.20
N ASP A 69 39.93 71.56 71.49
CA ASP A 69 40.39 70.62 72.52
C ASP A 69 41.61 69.77 72.10
N LYS A 70 42.09 69.89 70.85
CA LYS A 70 43.22 69.09 70.34
C LYS A 70 44.57 69.73 70.70
N THR A 71 45.46 68.94 71.29
CA THR A 71 46.74 69.39 71.86
C THR A 71 47.91 69.48 70.87
N ALA A 72 47.76 68.96 69.64
CA ALA A 72 48.76 69.06 68.58
C ALA A 72 48.11 69.01 67.20
N GLY A 73 48.74 69.63 66.21
CA GLY A 73 48.34 69.51 64.81
C GLY A 73 48.88 68.24 64.17
N ALA A 74 48.13 67.68 63.22
CA ALA A 74 48.52 66.48 62.46
C ALA A 74 48.21 66.68 60.97
N ALA A 75 49.18 66.36 60.11
CA ALA A 75 49.06 66.33 58.66
C ALA A 75 49.70 65.06 58.09
N SER A 76 49.28 64.63 56.90
CA SER A 76 49.90 63.52 56.16
C SER A 76 50.34 64.01 54.79
N VAL A 77 51.60 63.77 54.42
CA VAL A 77 52.24 64.30 53.21
C VAL A 77 52.77 63.16 52.36
N ASP A 78 52.38 63.14 51.10
CA ASP A 78 52.91 62.23 50.08
C ASP A 78 54.30 62.71 49.61
N ILE A 79 55.28 61.82 49.63
CA ILE A 79 56.68 62.10 49.23
C ILE A 79 57.10 61.05 48.19
N GLY A 80 57.41 61.53 46.99
CA GLY A 80 57.65 60.73 45.79
C GLY A 80 56.46 59.84 45.43
N GLU A 81 56.76 58.75 44.73
CA GLU A 81 55.76 57.75 44.32
C GLU A 81 55.40 56.77 45.47
N PHE A 82 56.32 56.54 46.43
CA PHE A 82 56.26 55.38 47.32
C PHE A 82 56.10 55.66 48.81
N TYR A 83 56.28 56.90 49.28
CA TYR A 83 56.30 57.19 50.71
C TYR A 83 55.21 58.19 51.11
N GLN A 84 54.71 58.02 52.34
CA GLN A 84 53.87 59.00 52.99
C GLN A 84 54.39 59.21 54.41
N VAL A 85 54.42 60.46 54.86
CA VAL A 85 54.98 60.84 56.16
C VAL A 85 53.98 61.72 56.90
N THR A 86 53.69 61.37 58.15
CA THR A 86 52.88 62.22 59.03
C THR A 86 53.74 63.29 59.67
N ILE A 87 53.19 64.50 59.76
CA ILE A 87 53.85 65.67 60.36
C ILE A 87 53.00 66.17 61.52
N GLN A 88 53.63 66.23 62.70
CA GLN A 88 53.08 66.79 63.92
C GLN A 88 53.48 68.26 64.06
N HIS A 89 52.52 69.11 64.36
CA HIS A 89 52.74 70.51 64.74
C HIS A 89 52.63 70.63 66.26
N ARG A 90 53.76 70.86 66.93
CA ARG A 90 53.89 70.84 68.40
C ARG A 90 53.95 72.23 69.03
N LYS A 91 54.45 73.23 68.30
CA LYS A 91 54.52 74.62 68.74
C LYS A 91 54.24 75.55 67.57
N ASP A 92 53.54 76.64 67.85
CA ASP A 92 53.19 77.65 66.88
C ASP A 92 54.43 78.25 66.19
N ILE A 93 54.34 78.46 64.88
CA ILE A 93 55.41 79.02 64.04
C ILE A 93 54.99 80.37 63.48
N SER A 94 55.86 81.37 63.63
CA SER A 94 55.68 82.72 63.10
C SER A 94 56.51 82.88 61.82
N LEU A 95 55.83 83.24 60.71
CA LEU A 95 56.44 83.45 59.40
C LEU A 95 56.37 84.93 59.03
N ALA A 96 57.54 85.58 58.89
CA ALA A 96 57.63 86.96 58.43
C ALA A 96 57.37 87.05 56.92
N LEU A 97 56.39 87.86 56.52
CA LEU A 97 56.03 88.11 55.11
C LEU A 97 56.24 89.58 54.74
N ASN A 98 56.38 89.89 53.45
CA ASN A 98 56.55 91.26 52.96
C ASN A 98 55.31 91.73 52.20
N ALA A 99 54.91 93.00 52.40
CA ALA A 99 53.71 93.60 51.80
C ALA A 99 53.80 93.71 50.27
N GLY A 100 52.64 93.86 49.62
CA GLY A 100 52.53 93.99 48.16
C GLY A 100 52.74 92.69 47.37
N LYS A 101 52.53 91.52 48.00
CA LYS A 101 52.68 90.20 47.39
C LYS A 101 51.61 89.23 47.90
N LYS A 102 51.18 88.31 47.03
CA LYS A 102 50.41 87.11 47.41
C LYS A 102 51.38 85.96 47.67
N TYR A 103 51.22 85.26 48.79
CA TYR A 103 52.02 84.10 49.16
C TYR A 103 51.19 82.82 49.18
N ALA A 104 51.80 81.70 48.82
CA ALA A 104 51.37 80.36 49.19
C ALA A 104 52.18 79.96 50.43
N ILE A 105 51.49 79.54 51.49
CA ILE A 105 52.11 79.06 52.71
C ILE A 105 51.99 77.55 52.68
N VAL A 106 53.12 76.89 52.50
CA VAL A 106 53.19 75.46 52.20
C VAL A 106 53.87 74.73 53.33
N LEU A 107 53.22 73.69 53.86
CA LEU A 107 53.89 72.69 54.68
C LEU A 107 54.65 71.75 53.76
N LYS A 108 55.98 71.71 53.90
CA LYS A 108 56.84 70.79 53.16
C LYS A 108 57.36 69.70 54.09
N GLY A 109 57.01 68.45 53.80
CA GLY A 109 57.65 67.26 54.36
C GLY A 109 58.85 66.84 53.52
N ARG A 110 59.87 66.26 54.16
CA ARG A 110 61.04 65.68 53.49
C ARG A 110 61.35 64.30 54.06
N TYR A 111 61.59 63.35 53.16
CA TYR A 111 62.04 62.00 53.48
C TYR A 111 62.76 61.41 52.26
N LEU A 112 64.05 61.10 52.41
CA LEU A 112 64.82 60.38 51.41
C LEU A 112 65.66 59.30 52.12
N LEU A 113 65.64 58.09 51.57
CA LEU A 113 66.38 56.97 52.15
C LEU A 113 67.89 57.23 51.99
N GLY A 114 68.61 57.36 53.11
CA GLY A 114 70.06 57.62 53.13
C GLY A 114 70.44 59.06 53.47
N GLU A 115 69.49 59.99 53.58
CA GLU A 115 69.75 61.37 54.00
C GLU A 115 69.31 61.62 55.45
N ASP A 116 70.23 62.16 56.25
CA ASP A 116 69.95 62.62 57.61
C ASP A 116 69.16 63.93 57.57
N THR A 117 68.06 64.01 58.30
CA THR A 117 67.37 65.27 58.62
C THR A 117 67.82 65.79 59.98
N TYR A 118 67.66 67.10 60.23
CA TYR A 118 68.01 67.74 61.51
C TYR A 118 67.35 67.06 62.73
N GLN A 119 66.18 66.45 62.52
CA GLN A 119 65.46 65.69 63.54
C GLN A 119 66.20 64.42 63.99
N VAL A 120 66.97 63.80 63.11
CA VAL A 120 67.72 62.56 63.39
C VAL A 120 69.24 62.78 63.53
N ASN A 121 69.75 63.95 63.12
CA ASN A 121 71.13 64.35 63.31
C ASN A 121 71.24 65.89 63.31
N THR A 122 71.61 66.50 64.45
CA THR A 122 71.72 67.97 64.57
C THR A 122 72.79 68.61 63.67
N ALA A 123 73.68 67.82 63.06
CA ALA A 123 74.64 68.32 62.07
C ALA A 123 74.03 68.51 60.66
N SER A 124 72.84 67.97 60.40
CA SER A 124 72.15 68.14 59.12
C SER A 124 71.47 69.50 59.01
N HIS A 125 71.55 70.13 57.84
CA HIS A 125 70.82 71.35 57.50
C HIS A 125 69.44 71.07 56.85
N ILE A 126 69.05 69.79 56.72
CA ILE A 126 67.79 69.39 56.07
C ILE A 126 66.69 69.25 57.13
N HIS A 127 65.70 70.15 57.11
CA HIS A 127 64.52 70.01 57.97
C HIS A 127 63.62 68.87 57.48
N ALA A 128 63.19 68.00 58.40
CA ALA A 128 62.27 66.90 58.09
C ALA A 128 60.85 67.39 57.75
N ALA A 129 60.46 68.51 58.36
CA ALA A 129 59.28 69.28 58.02
C ALA A 129 59.55 70.77 58.24
N GLU A 130 59.09 71.61 57.32
CA GLU A 130 59.24 73.08 57.37
C GLU A 130 58.02 73.77 56.74
N PHE A 131 57.78 75.03 57.10
CA PHE A 131 56.88 75.88 56.33
C PHE A 131 57.68 76.74 55.34
N VAL A 132 57.23 76.77 54.09
CA VAL A 132 57.83 77.58 53.02
C VAL A 132 56.79 78.59 52.54
N ALA A 133 57.12 79.88 52.64
CA ALA A 133 56.35 80.94 52.00
C ALA A 133 56.89 81.17 50.58
N ARG A 134 56.07 80.92 49.55
CA ARG A 134 56.41 81.20 48.14
C ARG A 134 55.51 82.25 47.57
N THR A 135 55.95 83.01 46.58
CA THR A 135 55.05 83.90 45.82
C THR A 135 54.02 83.05 45.07
N TYR A 136 52.73 83.34 45.27
CA TYR A 136 51.63 82.63 44.62
C TYR A 136 51.23 83.34 43.34
N THR A 137 51.09 82.56 42.27
CA THR A 137 50.54 82.96 40.97
C THR A 137 49.39 82.01 40.64
N ASP A 138 48.50 82.39 39.72
CA ASP A 138 47.35 81.54 39.34
C ASP A 138 47.76 80.22 38.63
N SER A 139 49.05 80.09 38.31
CA SER A 139 49.72 78.90 37.79
C SER A 139 50.49 78.09 38.86
N TYR A 140 50.40 78.47 40.14
CA TYR A 140 51.15 77.80 41.22
C TYR A 140 50.74 76.33 41.33
N GLN A 141 51.72 75.44 41.37
CA GLN A 141 51.53 74.01 41.61
C GLN A 141 52.31 73.60 42.86
N LEU A 142 51.73 72.73 43.68
CA LEU A 142 52.43 72.14 44.82
C LEU A 142 53.53 71.20 44.30
N GLY A 143 54.71 71.28 44.91
CA GLY A 143 55.80 70.35 44.63
C GLY A 143 55.60 69.00 45.28
N ASP A 144 56.55 68.09 45.06
CA ASP A 144 56.61 66.84 45.81
C ASP A 144 56.88 67.11 47.31
N GLY A 145 56.18 66.38 48.18
CA GLY A 145 56.23 66.58 49.63
C GLY A 145 55.52 67.82 50.15
N GLU A 146 54.54 68.39 49.44
CA GLU A 146 53.97 69.72 49.78
C GLU A 146 52.44 69.75 49.93
N LEU A 147 51.97 70.43 50.99
CA LEU A 147 50.56 70.75 51.23
C LEU A 147 50.35 72.26 51.40
N LEU A 148 49.33 72.81 50.74
CA LEU A 148 48.93 74.22 50.91
C LEU A 148 48.18 74.41 52.24
N VAL A 149 48.74 75.22 53.14
CA VAL A 149 48.12 75.61 54.41
C VAL A 149 47.10 76.73 54.18
N CYS A 150 47.53 77.77 53.45
CA CYS A 150 46.70 78.88 52.98
C CYS A 150 47.40 79.65 51.86
N THR A 151 46.65 80.50 51.18
CA THR A 151 47.24 81.66 50.49
C THR A 151 47.07 82.91 51.36
N VAL A 152 48.01 83.85 51.29
CA VAL A 152 47.94 85.13 52.00
C VAL A 152 48.15 86.26 51.01
N ASN A 153 47.11 87.05 50.75
CA ASN A 153 47.17 88.18 49.83
C ASN A 153 47.40 89.47 50.61
N ILE A 154 48.63 90.01 50.58
CA ILE A 154 48.98 91.22 51.33
C ILE A 154 49.07 92.43 50.39
N PRO A 155 48.12 93.39 50.45
CA PRO A 155 48.18 94.62 49.66
C PRO A 155 49.44 95.45 49.91
N ALA A 156 49.80 96.31 48.96
CA ALA A 156 50.88 97.26 49.14
C ALA A 156 50.52 98.32 50.20
N GLY A 157 51.49 98.72 51.03
CA GLY A 157 51.30 99.75 52.08
C GLY A 157 50.73 99.24 53.41
N VAL A 158 50.38 97.96 53.52
CA VAL A 158 49.92 97.33 54.76
C VAL A 158 51.10 97.02 55.69
N SER A 159 50.91 97.24 57.01
CA SER A 159 51.90 96.97 58.07
C SER A 159 51.50 95.83 59.02
N THR A 160 50.29 95.29 58.89
CA THR A 160 49.75 94.19 59.70
C THR A 160 48.96 93.20 58.84
N ILE A 161 49.21 91.89 59.00
CA ILE A 161 48.37 90.86 58.37
C ILE A 161 47.03 90.79 59.11
N THR A 162 45.91 90.81 58.38
CA THR A 162 44.56 90.64 58.95
C THR A 162 43.99 89.27 58.57
N GLN A 163 42.93 88.83 59.26
CA GLN A 163 42.29 87.53 58.99
C GLN A 163 41.72 87.45 57.57
N GLU A 164 41.20 88.55 57.03
CA GLU A 164 40.64 88.64 55.66
C GLU A 164 41.68 88.47 54.56
N MET A 165 42.97 88.69 54.87
CA MET A 165 44.08 88.47 53.94
C MET A 165 44.45 86.99 53.81
N ILE A 166 43.95 86.12 54.69
CA ILE A 166 44.29 84.70 54.79
C ILE A 166 43.15 83.87 54.19
N ASP A 167 43.44 83.17 53.09
CA ASP A 167 42.50 82.28 52.42
C ASP A 167 42.90 80.81 52.61
N THR A 168 42.04 80.04 53.26
CA THR A 168 42.19 78.60 53.53
C THR A 168 41.26 77.72 52.68
N SER A 169 40.58 78.28 51.66
CA SER A 169 39.63 77.53 50.82
C SER A 169 40.28 76.36 50.06
N GLU A 170 41.52 76.54 49.59
CA GLU A 170 42.32 75.51 48.90
C GLU A 170 43.01 74.52 49.88
N ARG A 171 42.80 74.66 51.19
CA ARG A 171 43.41 73.77 52.20
C ARG A 171 42.70 72.43 52.25
N ILE A 172 43.45 71.35 51.99
CA ILE A 172 42.94 69.97 52.02
C ILE A 172 42.76 69.50 53.48
N ASN A 173 41.61 69.82 54.08
CA ASN A 173 41.22 69.30 55.39
C ASN A 173 40.65 67.87 55.25
N ARG A 174 41.01 66.99 56.18
CA ARG A 174 40.62 65.57 56.19
C ARG A 174 40.08 65.19 57.57
N THR A 175 38.99 64.43 57.60
CA THR A 175 38.45 63.83 58.83
C THR A 175 38.95 62.39 58.95
N ILE A 176 39.38 61.96 60.14
CA ILE A 176 39.65 60.54 60.41
C ILE A 176 38.34 59.89 60.87
N GLY A 177 37.72 59.08 60.02
CA GLY A 177 36.47 58.39 60.34
C GLY A 177 35.62 58.13 59.10
N ILE A 178 34.40 57.63 59.34
CA ILE A 178 33.37 57.49 58.31
C ILE A 178 32.06 58.04 58.88
N ASP A 179 31.51 59.07 58.23
CA ASP A 179 30.20 59.63 58.59
C ASP A 179 29.07 58.69 58.13
N ILE A 180 28.02 58.50 58.91
CA ILE A 180 26.84 57.71 58.48
C ILE A 180 25.77 58.66 57.93
N SER A 181 25.28 58.41 56.71
CA SER A 181 24.31 59.28 56.03
C SER A 181 23.11 58.54 55.45
N ASP A 182 21.95 59.19 55.49
CA ASP A 182 20.69 58.76 54.84
C ASP A 182 20.62 59.09 53.33
N SER A 183 21.68 59.67 52.77
CA SER A 183 21.80 60.01 51.35
C SER A 183 22.11 58.78 50.49
N VAL A 184 21.41 58.65 49.37
CA VAL A 184 21.59 57.57 48.38
C VAL A 184 22.36 58.02 47.14
N THR A 185 22.89 59.24 47.14
CA THR A 185 23.59 59.87 46.01
C THR A 185 24.92 60.51 46.42
N SER A 186 25.43 60.18 47.60
CA SER A 186 26.74 60.69 48.06
C SER A 186 27.87 60.14 47.20
N THR A 187 28.79 61.01 46.78
CA THR A 187 30.05 60.66 46.09
C THR A 187 31.27 60.74 47.02
N ARG A 188 31.07 61.13 48.29
CA ARG A 188 32.11 61.20 49.31
C ARG A 188 32.54 59.80 49.75
N SER A 189 33.85 59.54 49.75
CA SER A 189 34.46 58.27 50.20
C SER A 189 34.48 58.11 51.72
N ASP A 190 34.37 59.21 52.47
CA ASP A 190 34.31 59.27 53.93
C ASP A 190 32.88 59.18 54.48
N VAL A 191 31.90 58.74 53.67
CA VAL A 191 30.49 58.62 54.06
C VAL A 191 29.94 57.21 53.78
N ALA A 192 29.53 56.50 54.83
CA ALA A 192 28.81 55.24 54.75
C ALA A 192 27.29 55.45 54.61
N ALA A 193 26.64 54.58 53.85
CA ALA A 193 25.19 54.53 53.75
C ALA A 193 24.57 53.98 55.05
N SER A 194 23.60 54.70 55.62
CA SER A 194 22.77 54.21 56.72
C SER A 194 21.83 53.08 56.25
N SER A 195 21.23 52.36 57.21
CA SER A 195 20.17 51.39 56.90
C SER A 195 18.96 52.03 56.20
N LEU A 196 18.68 53.31 56.46
CA LEU A 196 17.64 54.06 55.77
C LEU A 196 18.05 54.46 54.34
N ALA A 197 19.33 54.82 54.11
CA ALA A 197 19.85 54.99 52.75
C ALA A 197 19.74 53.68 51.95
N VAL A 198 20.18 52.55 52.52
CA VAL A 198 20.04 51.22 51.89
C VAL A 198 18.58 50.90 51.59
N LYS A 199 17.65 51.17 52.51
CA LYS A 199 16.21 50.96 52.27
C LYS A 199 15.66 51.87 51.17
N LYS A 200 16.00 53.17 51.16
CA LYS A 200 15.61 54.11 50.10
C LYS A 200 16.14 53.68 48.74
N ALA A 201 17.39 53.21 48.67
CA ALA A 201 18.00 52.70 47.43
C ALA A 201 17.29 51.42 46.95
N TYR A 202 16.96 50.50 47.86
CA TYR A 202 16.18 49.30 47.55
C TYR A 202 14.77 49.63 47.06
N ASP A 203 14.06 50.54 47.74
CA ASP A 203 12.70 50.96 47.34
C ASP A 203 12.71 51.71 45.99
N LEU A 204 13.74 52.52 45.71
CA LEU A 204 13.93 53.19 44.42
C LEU A 204 14.29 52.22 43.30
N ALA A 205 15.11 51.20 43.57
CA ALA A 205 15.39 50.13 42.63
C ALA A 205 14.12 49.30 42.34
N LYS A 206 13.34 49.01 43.39
CA LYS A 206 12.07 48.28 43.30
C LYS A 206 10.99 49.09 42.58
N SER A 207 10.93 50.41 42.74
CA SER A 207 9.98 51.27 42.02
C SER A 207 10.35 51.44 40.54
N LYS A 208 11.64 51.50 40.19
CA LYS A 208 12.07 51.34 38.78
C LYS A 208 11.76 49.96 38.21
N TYR A 209 11.55 48.96 39.07
CA TYR A 209 11.06 47.62 38.72
C TYR A 209 9.54 47.43 38.86
N THR A 210 8.73 48.49 39.02
CA THR A 210 7.30 48.40 38.67
C THR A 210 7.16 48.42 37.15
N ALA A 211 7.50 47.29 36.53
CA ALA A 211 7.36 47.12 35.10
C ALA A 211 5.86 47.15 34.76
N GLN A 212 5.44 48.22 34.08
CA GLN A 212 4.06 48.39 33.64
C GLN A 212 3.70 47.37 32.56
N ASP A 213 2.41 47.13 32.36
CA ASP A 213 1.94 46.31 31.25
C ASP A 213 2.33 46.95 29.90
N ALA A 214 2.69 46.14 28.91
CA ALA A 214 3.02 46.65 27.58
C ALA A 214 1.76 47.10 26.84
N SER A 215 1.93 48.09 25.97
CA SER A 215 0.91 48.55 25.03
C SER A 215 1.49 48.59 23.61
N THR A 216 0.65 48.95 22.63
CA THR A 216 1.10 49.21 21.26
C THR A 216 2.02 50.44 21.11
N THR A 217 2.14 51.27 22.16
CA THR A 217 2.95 52.49 22.19
C THR A 217 4.06 52.49 23.25
N GLN A 218 4.04 51.53 24.19
CA GLN A 218 4.95 51.48 25.34
C GLN A 218 5.43 50.04 25.61
N LYS A 219 6.74 49.87 25.81
CA LYS A 219 7.33 48.58 26.23
C LYS A 219 7.01 48.30 27.70
N GLY A 220 6.68 47.05 28.01
CA GLY A 220 6.28 46.60 29.36
C GLY A 220 6.27 45.07 29.48
N LEU A 221 5.65 44.55 30.55
CA LEU A 221 5.37 43.13 30.71
C LEU A 221 4.08 42.73 29.99
N VAL A 222 3.99 41.47 29.55
CA VAL A 222 2.78 40.91 28.94
C VAL A 222 2.54 39.51 29.47
N GLN A 223 1.30 39.21 29.83
CA GLN A 223 0.89 37.86 30.21
C GLN A 223 0.72 36.98 28.97
N LEU A 224 1.29 35.77 29.01
CA LEU A 224 1.28 34.85 27.87
C LEU A 224 0.04 33.95 27.90
N SER A 225 -0.71 33.90 26.80
CA SER A 225 -1.89 33.05 26.63
C SER A 225 -1.67 31.96 25.60
N SER A 226 -2.11 30.73 25.93
CA SER A 226 -2.12 29.59 25.00
C SER A 226 -3.50 29.28 24.42
N ALA A 227 -4.48 30.17 24.58
CA ALA A 227 -5.80 30.04 23.98
C ALA A 227 -5.77 30.38 22.48
N THR A 228 -6.45 29.58 21.65
CA THR A 228 -6.51 29.75 20.19
C THR A 228 -7.62 30.68 19.72
N ASN A 229 -8.43 31.21 20.64
CA ASN A 229 -9.63 32.02 20.40
C ASN A 229 -9.70 33.27 21.31
N SER A 230 -8.57 33.73 21.86
CA SER A 230 -8.56 34.91 22.73
C SER A 230 -8.83 36.18 21.94
N THR A 231 -9.70 37.04 22.48
CA THR A 231 -10.00 38.39 21.98
C THR A 231 -9.29 39.48 22.80
N SER A 232 -8.32 39.11 23.64
CA SER A 232 -7.67 40.05 24.56
C SER A 232 -6.49 40.76 23.90
N GLU A 233 -6.51 42.09 23.90
CA GLU A 233 -5.40 42.92 23.39
C GLU A 233 -4.24 43.09 24.39
N VAL A 234 -4.40 42.63 25.65
CA VAL A 234 -3.38 42.71 26.71
C VAL A 234 -2.62 41.40 26.94
N LEU A 235 -2.89 40.37 26.14
CA LEU A 235 -2.24 39.06 26.23
C LEU A 235 -1.47 38.74 24.94
N ALA A 236 -0.24 38.26 25.07
CA ALA A 236 0.53 37.78 23.93
C ALA A 236 0.30 36.28 23.71
N ALA A 237 0.05 35.88 22.45
CA ALA A 237 -0.11 34.48 22.08
C ALA A 237 1.21 33.71 22.20
N THR A 238 1.20 32.56 22.87
CA THR A 238 2.37 31.67 22.90
C THR A 238 2.60 31.00 21.54
N PRO A 239 3.83 30.53 21.26
CA PRO A 239 4.09 29.65 20.11
C PRO A 239 3.19 28.41 20.08
N LYS A 240 2.72 27.93 21.25
CA LYS A 240 1.73 26.84 21.34
C LYS A 240 0.36 27.27 20.82
N ALA A 241 -0.14 28.45 21.18
CA ALA A 241 -1.38 29.01 20.63
C ALA A 241 -1.27 29.24 19.11
N VAL A 242 -0.17 29.86 18.65
CA VAL A 242 0.07 30.12 17.23
C VAL A 242 0.18 28.80 16.45
N LYS A 243 0.93 27.81 16.95
CA LYS A 243 1.04 26.51 16.30
C LYS A 243 -0.29 25.75 16.29
N ALA A 244 -1.06 25.77 17.38
CA ALA A 244 -2.38 25.13 17.42
C ALA A 244 -3.40 25.82 16.49
N ALA A 245 -3.35 27.15 16.35
CA ALA A 245 -4.16 27.89 15.38
C ALA A 245 -3.73 27.59 13.93
N TYR A 246 -2.42 27.49 13.67
CA TYR A 246 -1.87 27.08 12.38
C TYR A 246 -2.25 25.64 12.02
N ASP A 247 -2.10 24.69 12.95
CA ASP A 247 -2.47 23.28 12.77
C ASP A 247 -3.98 23.13 12.57
N LEU A 248 -4.80 23.91 13.28
CA LEU A 248 -6.25 23.96 13.06
C LEU A 248 -6.60 24.54 11.69
N ALA A 249 -5.92 25.60 11.24
CA ALA A 249 -6.11 26.16 9.90
C ALA A 249 -5.66 25.18 8.80
N ASN A 250 -4.50 24.55 8.98
CA ASN A 250 -3.93 23.57 8.05
C ASN A 250 -4.80 22.30 7.98
N GLY A 251 -5.31 21.81 9.12
CA GLY A 251 -6.28 20.71 9.19
C GLY A 251 -7.68 21.09 8.67
N LYS A 252 -8.00 22.39 8.57
CA LYS A 252 -9.18 22.87 7.85
C LYS A 252 -8.94 22.99 6.34
N TYR A 253 -7.68 23.06 5.92
CA TYR A 253 -7.22 22.99 4.53
C TYR A 253 -6.85 21.58 4.06
N THR A 254 -6.81 20.56 4.94
CA THR A 254 -6.94 19.15 4.54
C THR A 254 -8.41 18.86 4.20
N ALA A 255 -8.92 19.54 3.17
CA ALA A 255 -10.19 19.17 2.59
C ALA A 255 -10.03 17.79 1.95
N GLN A 256 -10.74 16.81 2.49
CA GLN A 256 -10.78 15.46 1.91
C GLN A 256 -11.50 15.50 0.57
N ASP A 257 -11.15 14.60 -0.35
CA ASP A 257 -11.88 14.43 -1.60
C ASP A 257 -13.35 14.08 -1.29
N ALA A 258 -14.29 14.67 -2.01
CA ALA A 258 -15.70 14.34 -1.82
C ALA A 258 -15.99 12.93 -2.32
N THR A 259 -16.83 12.22 -1.60
CA THR A 259 -17.37 10.92 -2.01
C THR A 259 -18.89 11.00 -2.09
N THR A 260 -19.54 9.96 -2.60
CA THR A 260 -21.01 9.86 -2.65
C THR A 260 -21.67 9.87 -1.26
N THR A 261 -20.90 9.70 -0.18
CA THR A 261 -21.38 9.70 1.22
C THR A 261 -20.79 10.81 2.08
N GLN A 262 -19.78 11.56 1.61
CA GLN A 262 -19.05 12.56 2.39
C GLN A 262 -18.79 13.84 1.57
N LYS A 263 -19.12 15.00 2.15
CA LYS A 263 -18.82 16.31 1.57
C LYS A 263 -17.31 16.60 1.63
N GLY A 264 -16.74 17.07 0.52
CA GLY A 264 -15.32 17.35 0.37
C GLY A 264 -15.04 18.28 -0.82
N ILE A 265 -13.77 18.35 -1.26
CA ILE A 265 -13.38 19.02 -2.51
C ILE A 265 -13.43 18.06 -3.70
N VAL A 266 -13.63 18.59 -4.90
CA VAL A 266 -13.71 17.80 -6.15
C VAL A 266 -12.99 18.56 -7.25
N GLN A 267 -12.10 17.88 -8.00
CA GLN A 267 -11.53 18.45 -9.22
C GLN A 267 -12.57 18.45 -10.36
N LEU A 268 -12.60 19.53 -11.12
CA LEU A 268 -13.50 19.67 -12.27
C LEU A 268 -12.82 19.13 -13.55
N SER A 269 -13.46 18.19 -14.25
CA SER A 269 -13.05 17.74 -15.60
C SER A 269 -13.97 18.32 -16.67
N SER A 270 -13.39 18.66 -17.83
CA SER A 270 -14.14 19.05 -19.03
C SER A 270 -14.16 17.97 -20.11
N ASP A 271 -13.78 16.74 -19.77
CA ASP A 271 -13.72 15.60 -20.68
C ASP A 271 -15.11 14.98 -20.83
N THR A 272 -15.53 14.70 -22.07
CA THR A 272 -16.86 14.14 -22.38
C THR A 272 -16.94 12.62 -22.23
N ASN A 273 -15.82 11.97 -21.89
CA ASN A 273 -15.67 10.53 -21.74
C ASN A 273 -14.91 10.13 -20.45
N SER A 274 -14.85 11.02 -19.45
CA SER A 274 -14.23 10.71 -18.15
C SER A 274 -14.93 9.52 -17.49
N THR A 275 -14.13 8.52 -17.08
CA THR A 275 -14.57 7.37 -16.27
C THR A 275 -14.26 7.57 -14.78
N SER A 276 -13.86 8.77 -14.35
CA SER A 276 -13.50 9.02 -12.95
C SER A 276 -14.73 9.31 -12.09
N GLU A 277 -14.88 8.56 -11.01
CA GLU A 277 -15.91 8.80 -9.97
C GLU A 277 -15.51 9.91 -8.98
N THR A 278 -14.26 10.41 -9.04
CA THR A 278 -13.74 11.46 -8.14
C THR A 278 -13.68 12.85 -8.79
N LEU A 279 -14.11 12.98 -10.04
CA LEU A 279 -14.13 14.24 -10.79
C LEU A 279 -15.56 14.67 -11.11
N ALA A 280 -15.88 15.95 -10.94
CA ALA A 280 -17.16 16.51 -11.35
C ALA A 280 -17.06 17.06 -12.78
N ALA A 281 -18.03 16.71 -13.63
CA ALA A 281 -18.12 17.23 -14.98
C ALA A 281 -18.46 18.74 -14.96
N THR A 282 -17.71 19.56 -15.70
CA THR A 282 -18.04 20.97 -15.89
C THR A 282 -19.34 21.12 -16.71
N PRO A 283 -20.03 22.27 -16.61
CA PRO A 283 -21.13 22.59 -17.53
C PRO A 283 -20.74 22.51 -19.01
N LYS A 284 -19.44 22.71 -19.33
CA LYS A 284 -18.89 22.52 -20.69
C LYS A 284 -18.89 21.04 -21.10
N ALA A 285 -18.42 20.13 -20.25
CA ALA A 285 -18.50 18.68 -20.50
C ALA A 285 -19.94 18.21 -20.60
N VAL A 286 -20.80 18.61 -19.66
CA VAL A 286 -22.22 18.23 -19.66
C VAL A 286 -22.94 18.74 -20.91
N LYS A 287 -22.73 20.01 -21.30
CA LYS A 287 -23.26 20.57 -22.55
C LYS A 287 -22.76 19.80 -23.77
N ALA A 288 -21.46 19.52 -23.86
CA ALA A 288 -20.87 18.83 -25.01
C ALA A 288 -21.32 17.36 -25.10
N ALA A 289 -21.45 16.66 -23.98
CA ALA A 289 -22.01 15.31 -23.93
C ALA A 289 -23.52 15.29 -24.25
N TYR A 290 -24.28 16.28 -23.79
CA TYR A 290 -25.70 16.45 -24.11
C TYR A 290 -25.91 16.79 -25.60
N ASP A 291 -25.16 17.74 -26.15
CA ASP A 291 -25.21 18.09 -27.57
C ASP A 291 -24.79 16.91 -28.45
N LEU A 292 -23.79 16.13 -28.01
CA LEU A 292 -23.39 14.88 -28.69
C LEU A 292 -24.49 13.81 -28.62
N ALA A 293 -25.15 13.62 -27.46
CA ALA A 293 -26.25 12.68 -27.31
C ALA A 293 -27.48 13.09 -28.14
N ALA A 294 -27.84 14.38 -28.12
CA ALA A 294 -28.92 14.94 -28.93
C ALA A 294 -28.63 14.84 -30.44
N GLY A 295 -27.36 15.04 -30.85
CA GLY A 295 -26.91 14.87 -32.23
C GLY A 295 -26.80 13.41 -32.70
N LYS A 296 -26.93 12.43 -31.80
CA LYS A 296 -26.83 10.98 -32.12
C LYS A 296 -28.16 10.31 -32.44
N ALA A 297 -29.29 11.02 -32.36
CA ALA A 297 -30.61 10.48 -32.65
C ALA A 297 -31.31 11.21 -33.83
N PRO A 298 -31.02 10.85 -35.09
CA PRO A 298 -31.93 11.14 -36.18
C PRO A 298 -33.23 10.35 -35.95
N SER A 299 -34.38 11.04 -36.05
CA SER A 299 -35.72 10.43 -35.90
C SER A 299 -36.04 9.34 -36.93
N SER A 300 -35.23 9.23 -37.98
CA SER A 300 -35.09 8.03 -38.82
C SER A 300 -33.62 7.86 -39.22
N HIS A 301 -33.06 6.67 -38.96
CA HIS A 301 -31.74 6.26 -39.42
C HIS A 301 -31.72 4.76 -39.70
N THR A 302 -30.73 4.30 -40.47
CA THR A 302 -30.58 2.89 -40.86
C THR A 302 -29.37 2.27 -40.17
N HIS A 303 -29.53 1.05 -39.67
CA HIS A 303 -28.42 0.24 -39.14
C HIS A 303 -28.02 -0.84 -40.16
N PRO A 304 -26.72 -1.08 -40.36
CA PRO A 304 -26.23 -2.36 -40.84
C PRO A 304 -26.74 -3.48 -39.92
N TRP A 305 -27.32 -4.54 -40.50
CA TRP A 305 -28.01 -5.59 -39.73
C TRP A 305 -27.15 -6.24 -38.64
N ASN A 306 -25.84 -6.35 -38.88
CA ASN A 306 -24.86 -6.89 -37.94
C ASN A 306 -24.56 -6.01 -36.71
N GLN A 307 -25.15 -4.81 -36.61
CA GLN A 307 -24.99 -3.89 -35.48
C GLN A 307 -26.21 -3.83 -34.55
N ILE A 308 -27.29 -4.56 -34.87
CA ILE A 308 -28.50 -4.61 -34.04
C ILE A 308 -28.32 -5.69 -32.96
N THR A 309 -27.98 -5.27 -31.75
CA THR A 309 -27.84 -6.16 -30.58
C THR A 309 -28.97 -5.89 -29.55
N GLY A 310 -29.40 -6.94 -28.84
CA GLY A 310 -30.41 -6.82 -27.77
C GLY A 310 -31.87 -6.94 -28.20
N VAL A 311 -32.18 -7.10 -29.50
CA VAL A 311 -33.52 -7.50 -29.93
C VAL A 311 -33.66 -9.02 -29.78
N PRO A 312 -34.60 -9.54 -28.96
CA PRO A 312 -34.74 -10.97 -28.75
C PRO A 312 -35.31 -11.69 -29.99
N THR A 313 -35.13 -13.01 -30.03
CA THR A 313 -35.90 -13.86 -30.97
C THR A 313 -37.38 -13.80 -30.61
N ALA A 314 -38.28 -13.70 -31.59
CA ALA A 314 -39.72 -13.64 -31.29
C ALA A 314 -40.21 -14.97 -30.69
N SER A 315 -41.16 -14.88 -29.76
CA SER A 315 -41.85 -16.03 -29.17
C SER A 315 -43.36 -15.75 -29.06
N LEU A 316 -44.14 -16.74 -28.62
CA LEU A 316 -45.58 -16.58 -28.40
C LEU A 316 -45.93 -15.54 -27.32
N THR A 317 -44.98 -15.15 -26.47
CA THR A 317 -45.18 -14.21 -25.36
C THR A 317 -44.32 -12.93 -25.45
N ALA A 318 -43.30 -12.89 -26.31
CA ALA A 318 -42.40 -11.75 -26.46
C ALA A 318 -42.21 -11.37 -27.93
N LYS A 319 -42.36 -10.07 -28.23
CA LYS A 319 -42.09 -9.50 -29.56
C LYS A 319 -40.59 -9.49 -29.82
N GLY A 320 -40.18 -9.84 -31.04
CA GLY A 320 -38.78 -9.96 -31.43
C GLY A 320 -38.60 -10.14 -32.94
N ILE A 321 -37.42 -10.58 -33.35
CA ILE A 321 -37.09 -10.87 -34.76
C ILE A 321 -37.05 -12.39 -34.97
N THR A 322 -37.62 -12.87 -36.07
CA THR A 322 -37.63 -14.30 -36.45
C THR A 322 -37.22 -14.44 -37.91
N GLN A 323 -36.35 -15.41 -38.20
CA GLN A 323 -35.96 -15.73 -39.58
C GLN A 323 -37.09 -16.47 -40.30
N LEU A 324 -37.29 -16.17 -41.59
CA LEU A 324 -38.32 -16.80 -42.42
C LEU A 324 -37.79 -18.08 -43.07
N SER A 325 -38.55 -19.17 -43.00
CA SER A 325 -38.22 -20.45 -43.64
C SER A 325 -39.22 -20.84 -44.71
N SER A 326 -38.71 -21.32 -45.85
CA SER A 326 -39.54 -21.88 -46.94
C SER A 326 -39.54 -23.41 -46.98
N ALA A 327 -39.03 -24.08 -45.94
CA ALA A 327 -39.03 -25.54 -45.83
C ALA A 327 -40.42 -26.06 -45.39
N THR A 328 -40.91 -27.11 -46.03
CA THR A 328 -42.22 -27.74 -45.76
C THR A 328 -42.18 -28.79 -44.64
N ASN A 329 -41.00 -29.13 -44.14
CA ASN A 329 -40.73 -30.15 -43.11
C ASN A 329 -39.98 -29.57 -41.89
N SER A 330 -40.00 -28.24 -41.71
CA SER A 330 -39.32 -27.58 -40.59
C SER A 330 -39.93 -27.99 -39.24
N THR A 331 -39.11 -28.51 -38.33
CA THR A 331 -39.45 -28.75 -36.93
C THR A 331 -39.05 -27.60 -36.00
N SER A 332 -38.52 -26.51 -36.55
CA SER A 332 -38.02 -25.37 -35.77
C SER A 332 -39.15 -24.43 -35.33
N GLU A 333 -39.29 -24.25 -34.01
CA GLU A 333 -40.26 -23.34 -33.39
C GLU A 333 -39.86 -21.85 -33.48
N VAL A 334 -38.59 -21.56 -33.79
CA VAL A 334 -38.03 -20.19 -33.85
C VAL A 334 -38.01 -19.59 -35.26
N LEU A 335 -38.53 -20.31 -36.26
CA LEU A 335 -38.61 -19.88 -37.67
C LEU A 335 -40.07 -19.72 -38.10
N ALA A 336 -40.40 -18.61 -38.75
CA ALA A 336 -41.74 -18.40 -39.29
C ALA A 336 -41.83 -18.96 -40.72
N ALA A 337 -42.86 -19.75 -41.00
CA ALA A 337 -43.10 -20.29 -42.33
C ALA A 337 -43.47 -19.18 -43.33
N THR A 338 -42.82 -19.14 -44.49
CA THR A 338 -43.21 -18.23 -45.58
C THR A 338 -44.54 -18.68 -46.21
N PRO A 339 -45.27 -17.78 -46.89
CA PRO A 339 -46.40 -18.17 -47.74
C PRO A 339 -46.04 -19.25 -48.77
N LYS A 340 -44.77 -19.33 -49.20
CA LYS A 340 -44.27 -20.40 -50.09
C LYS A 340 -44.19 -21.76 -49.38
N ALA A 341 -43.69 -21.82 -48.14
CA ALA A 341 -43.74 -23.05 -47.34
C ALA A 341 -45.18 -23.49 -47.09
N VAL A 342 -46.03 -22.56 -46.65
CA VAL A 342 -47.45 -22.85 -46.34
C VAL A 342 -48.19 -23.34 -47.58
N LYS A 343 -48.00 -22.69 -48.75
CA LYS A 343 -48.60 -23.13 -50.01
C LYS A 343 -48.07 -24.49 -50.45
N ALA A 344 -46.76 -24.73 -50.37
CA ALA A 344 -46.19 -26.02 -50.74
C ALA A 344 -46.61 -27.16 -49.79
N ALA A 345 -46.81 -26.89 -48.50
CA ALA A 345 -47.36 -27.86 -47.56
C ALA A 345 -48.85 -28.15 -47.82
N TYR A 346 -49.63 -27.12 -48.16
CA TYR A 346 -51.02 -27.26 -48.61
C TYR A 346 -51.12 -28.08 -49.91
N ASP A 347 -50.28 -27.77 -50.91
CA ASP A 347 -50.24 -28.51 -52.18
C ASP A 347 -49.77 -29.96 -51.98
N LEU A 348 -48.86 -30.23 -51.03
CA LEU A 348 -48.44 -31.59 -50.67
C LEU A 348 -49.57 -32.37 -49.96
N ALA A 349 -50.34 -31.71 -49.09
CA ALA A 349 -51.50 -32.30 -48.43
C ALA A 349 -52.64 -32.59 -49.43
N ASN A 350 -52.89 -31.65 -50.34
CA ASN A 350 -53.88 -31.79 -51.41
C ASN A 350 -53.45 -32.84 -52.45
N GLY A 351 -52.15 -32.92 -52.77
CA GLY A 351 -51.57 -33.96 -53.62
C GLY A 351 -51.63 -35.36 -52.98
N LYS A 352 -51.51 -35.47 -51.65
CA LYS A 352 -51.81 -36.73 -50.93
C LYS A 352 -53.28 -37.13 -50.96
N TYR A 353 -54.18 -36.25 -51.40
CA TYR A 353 -55.60 -36.55 -51.61
C TYR A 353 -55.89 -37.17 -53.00
N THR A 354 -54.86 -37.58 -53.77
CA THR A 354 -55.03 -38.52 -54.88
C THR A 354 -55.13 -39.96 -54.35
N ALA A 355 -56.26 -40.28 -53.71
CA ALA A 355 -56.53 -41.63 -53.25
C ALA A 355 -56.66 -42.58 -54.45
N GLN A 356 -55.76 -43.56 -54.56
CA GLN A 356 -55.90 -44.65 -55.51
C GLN A 356 -56.92 -45.67 -54.99
N ASP A 357 -57.59 -46.37 -55.90
CA ASP A 357 -58.44 -47.51 -55.54
C ASP A 357 -57.61 -48.59 -54.85
N ALA A 358 -58.16 -49.24 -53.82
CA ALA A 358 -57.46 -50.33 -53.16
C ALA A 358 -57.38 -51.56 -54.07
N THR A 359 -56.27 -52.27 -53.96
CA THR A 359 -56.09 -53.60 -54.56
C THR A 359 -55.83 -54.63 -53.46
N THR A 360 -55.79 -55.91 -53.81
CA THR A 360 -55.46 -56.99 -52.88
C THR A 360 -54.04 -56.89 -52.29
N THR A 361 -53.17 -56.05 -52.86
CA THR A 361 -51.78 -55.83 -52.40
C THR A 361 -51.48 -54.39 -51.97
N GLN A 362 -52.38 -53.42 -52.22
CA GLN A 362 -52.17 -52.00 -51.94
C GLN A 362 -53.39 -51.36 -51.26
N LYS A 363 -53.16 -50.70 -50.12
CA LYS A 363 -54.21 -49.95 -49.40
C LYS A 363 -54.62 -48.71 -50.20
N GLY A 364 -55.93 -48.51 -50.34
CA GLY A 364 -56.54 -47.40 -51.07
C GLY A 364 -58.01 -47.18 -50.64
N ILE A 365 -58.78 -46.48 -51.46
CA ILE A 365 -60.24 -46.32 -51.27
C ILE A 365 -61.02 -47.42 -51.99
N VAL A 366 -62.21 -47.78 -51.49
CA VAL A 366 -63.07 -48.84 -52.05
C VAL A 366 -64.53 -48.41 -51.94
N GLN A 367 -65.31 -48.59 -53.01
CA GLN A 367 -66.77 -48.46 -52.94
C GLN A 367 -67.41 -49.71 -52.31
N LEU A 368 -68.45 -49.51 -51.50
CA LEU A 368 -69.17 -50.59 -50.83
C LEU A 368 -70.36 -51.06 -51.67
N SER A 369 -70.50 -52.37 -51.91
CA SER A 369 -71.70 -52.97 -52.52
C SER A 369 -72.47 -53.84 -51.51
N SER A 370 -73.80 -53.84 -51.63
CA SER A 370 -74.69 -54.68 -50.81
C SER A 370 -75.31 -55.85 -51.57
N ASP A 371 -74.80 -56.16 -52.77
CA ASP A 371 -75.32 -57.22 -53.63
C ASP A 371 -74.79 -58.60 -53.20
N THR A 372 -75.65 -59.60 -53.13
CA THR A 372 -75.29 -60.96 -52.67
C THR A 372 -74.68 -61.85 -53.75
N ASN A 373 -74.63 -61.37 -54.99
CA ASN A 373 -74.12 -62.06 -56.17
C ASN A 373 -73.10 -61.22 -56.96
N SER A 374 -72.49 -60.19 -56.34
CA SER A 374 -71.47 -59.37 -56.98
C SER A 374 -70.26 -60.20 -57.40
N THR A 375 -69.84 -60.03 -58.65
CA THR A 375 -68.59 -60.60 -59.20
C THR A 375 -67.46 -59.56 -59.27
N SER A 376 -67.64 -58.38 -58.66
CA SER A 376 -66.63 -57.33 -58.67
C SER A 376 -65.55 -57.57 -57.61
N GLU A 377 -64.29 -57.59 -58.05
CA GLU A 377 -63.11 -57.68 -57.18
C GLU A 377 -62.64 -56.30 -56.67
N THR A 378 -63.25 -55.20 -57.12
CA THR A 378 -62.90 -53.81 -56.73
C THR A 378 -63.88 -53.17 -55.75
N LEU A 379 -64.97 -53.87 -55.40
CA LEU A 379 -65.98 -53.43 -54.45
C LEU A 379 -65.92 -54.28 -53.17
N ALA A 380 -66.01 -53.63 -52.01
CA ALA A 380 -66.09 -54.36 -50.74
C ALA A 380 -67.56 -54.70 -50.41
N ALA A 381 -67.83 -55.97 -50.12
CA ALA A 381 -69.15 -56.42 -49.68
C ALA A 381 -69.50 -55.83 -48.31
N THR A 382 -70.68 -55.23 -48.18
CA THR A 382 -71.18 -54.74 -46.88
C THR A 382 -71.56 -55.90 -45.96
N PRO A 383 -71.62 -55.68 -44.63
CA PRO A 383 -72.23 -56.63 -43.70
C PRO A 383 -73.66 -57.05 -44.08
N LYS A 384 -74.40 -56.20 -44.81
CA LYS A 384 -75.73 -56.52 -45.34
C LYS A 384 -75.68 -57.58 -46.44
N ALA A 385 -74.75 -57.47 -47.40
CA ALA A 385 -74.51 -58.51 -48.41
C ALA A 385 -74.09 -59.83 -47.75
N VAL A 386 -73.09 -59.78 -46.86
CA VAL A 386 -72.55 -60.96 -46.18
C VAL A 386 -73.64 -61.67 -45.36
N LYS A 387 -74.45 -60.92 -44.59
CA LYS A 387 -75.55 -61.51 -43.83
C LYS A 387 -76.62 -62.12 -44.75
N ALA A 388 -77.03 -61.43 -45.81
CA ALA A 388 -78.05 -61.95 -46.71
C ALA A 388 -77.59 -63.21 -47.49
N ALA A 389 -76.30 -63.28 -47.85
CA ALA A 389 -75.70 -64.50 -48.41
C ALA A 389 -75.63 -65.64 -47.38
N TYR A 390 -75.28 -65.34 -46.13
CA TYR A 390 -75.28 -66.33 -45.04
C TYR A 390 -76.70 -66.85 -44.72
N ASP A 391 -77.68 -65.97 -44.60
CA ASP A 391 -79.08 -66.35 -44.35
C ASP A 391 -79.62 -67.24 -45.50
N LEU A 392 -79.26 -66.93 -46.76
CA LEU A 392 -79.60 -67.74 -47.92
C LEU A 392 -78.92 -69.13 -47.90
N ALA A 393 -77.65 -69.20 -47.51
CA ALA A 393 -76.92 -70.46 -47.37
C ALA A 393 -77.50 -71.34 -46.25
N ALA A 394 -77.79 -70.73 -45.08
CA ALA A 394 -78.43 -71.41 -43.96
C ALA A 394 -79.82 -71.97 -44.34
N GLY A 395 -80.60 -71.25 -45.15
CA GLY A 395 -81.90 -71.69 -45.66
C GLY A 395 -81.85 -72.85 -46.67
N LYS A 396 -80.67 -73.26 -47.15
CA LYS A 396 -80.51 -74.31 -48.17
C LYS A 396 -80.11 -75.69 -47.61
N ALA A 397 -79.85 -75.81 -46.31
CA ALA A 397 -79.44 -77.07 -45.67
C ALA A 397 -80.47 -77.55 -44.62
N PRO A 398 -81.53 -78.28 -45.02
CA PRO A 398 -82.45 -78.90 -44.07
C PRO A 398 -81.76 -80.07 -43.34
N SER A 399 -81.95 -80.13 -42.02
CA SER A 399 -81.35 -81.16 -41.14
C SER A 399 -81.90 -82.57 -41.32
N SER A 400 -82.97 -82.76 -42.11
CA SER A 400 -83.35 -84.05 -42.68
C SER A 400 -83.97 -83.86 -44.07
N HIS A 401 -83.73 -84.83 -44.96
CA HIS A 401 -84.34 -84.91 -46.29
C HIS A 401 -84.34 -86.37 -46.77
N THR A 402 -85.06 -86.65 -47.85
CA THR A 402 -85.18 -88.00 -48.44
C THR A 402 -84.70 -88.00 -49.89
N HIS A 403 -84.12 -89.10 -50.32
CA HIS A 403 -83.67 -89.31 -51.70
C HIS A 403 -84.39 -90.53 -52.32
N PRO A 404 -84.94 -90.40 -53.54
CA PRO A 404 -85.16 -91.53 -54.43
C PRO A 404 -83.85 -92.34 -54.61
N TRP A 405 -83.92 -93.67 -54.68
CA TRP A 405 -82.72 -94.52 -54.72
C TRP A 405 -81.77 -94.21 -55.89
N ASN A 406 -82.31 -93.77 -57.04
CA ASN A 406 -81.53 -93.34 -58.21
C ASN A 406 -80.81 -91.99 -58.02
N GLN A 407 -81.01 -91.29 -56.90
CA GLN A 407 -80.32 -90.05 -56.54
C GLN A 407 -79.29 -90.23 -55.42
N ILE A 408 -79.21 -91.42 -54.79
CA ILE A 408 -78.20 -91.69 -53.76
C ILE A 408 -76.89 -92.06 -54.47
N THR A 409 -75.99 -91.08 -54.55
CA THR A 409 -74.62 -91.27 -55.02
C THR A 409 -73.68 -91.47 -53.83
N GLY A 410 -72.59 -92.22 -54.02
CA GLY A 410 -71.59 -92.43 -52.97
C GLY A 410 -71.89 -93.53 -51.95
N VAL A 411 -72.93 -94.37 -52.13
CA VAL A 411 -72.96 -95.66 -51.42
C VAL A 411 -71.80 -96.50 -51.97
N PRO A 412 -70.83 -96.91 -51.14
CA PRO A 412 -69.66 -97.62 -51.64
C PRO A 412 -70.04 -99.00 -52.19
N THR A 413 -69.33 -99.43 -53.22
CA THR A 413 -69.29 -100.85 -53.61
C THR A 413 -68.75 -101.66 -52.43
N ALA A 414 -69.31 -102.84 -52.18
CA ALA A 414 -68.84 -103.69 -51.09
C ALA A 414 -67.35 -104.03 -51.27
N SER A 415 -66.58 -103.93 -50.19
CA SER A 415 -65.16 -104.33 -50.14
C SER A 415 -64.89 -105.21 -48.93
N LEU A 416 -63.67 -105.75 -48.84
CA LEU A 416 -63.25 -106.59 -47.70
C LEU A 416 -63.23 -105.85 -46.35
N THR A 417 -63.24 -104.51 -46.36
CA THR A 417 -63.17 -103.66 -45.17
C THR A 417 -64.37 -102.73 -44.99
N ALA A 418 -65.15 -102.48 -46.05
CA ALA A 418 -66.32 -101.60 -46.01
C ALA A 418 -67.58 -102.34 -46.51
N LYS A 419 -68.63 -102.30 -45.69
CA LYS A 419 -69.97 -102.74 -46.11
C LYS A 419 -70.45 -101.83 -47.25
N GLY A 420 -71.07 -102.44 -48.26
CA GLY A 420 -71.52 -101.75 -49.46
C GLY A 420 -72.44 -102.65 -50.29
N ILE A 421 -72.67 -102.27 -51.54
CA ILE A 421 -73.53 -103.02 -52.47
C ILE A 421 -72.65 -103.80 -53.46
N THR A 422 -73.02 -105.03 -53.79
CA THR A 422 -72.36 -105.86 -54.84
C THR A 422 -73.43 -106.56 -55.69
N GLN A 423 -73.13 -106.79 -56.97
CA GLN A 423 -73.98 -107.56 -57.89
C GLN A 423 -73.54 -109.04 -57.91
N LEU A 424 -74.47 -109.96 -58.14
CA LEU A 424 -74.19 -111.40 -58.14
C LEU A 424 -73.87 -111.93 -59.54
N SER A 425 -72.85 -112.80 -59.68
CA SER A 425 -72.44 -113.38 -60.97
C SER A 425 -72.33 -114.90 -60.94
N SER A 426 -72.81 -115.57 -61.99
CA SER A 426 -72.76 -117.05 -62.13
C SER A 426 -71.74 -117.56 -63.16
N ALA A 427 -70.78 -116.72 -63.58
CA ALA A 427 -69.73 -117.09 -64.54
C ALA A 427 -68.51 -117.71 -63.85
N THR A 428 -67.99 -118.81 -64.41
CA THR A 428 -66.89 -119.63 -63.83
C THR A 428 -65.50 -119.15 -64.24
N ASN A 429 -65.43 -118.35 -65.30
CA ASN A 429 -64.26 -117.63 -65.80
C ASN A 429 -64.32 -116.12 -65.47
N SER A 430 -65.13 -115.74 -64.48
CA SER A 430 -65.31 -114.34 -64.08
C SER A 430 -64.00 -113.74 -63.56
N THR A 431 -63.55 -112.66 -64.20
CA THR A 431 -62.42 -111.83 -63.76
C THR A 431 -62.85 -110.66 -62.87
N SER A 432 -64.13 -110.59 -62.47
CA SER A 432 -64.66 -109.45 -61.73
C SER A 432 -64.44 -109.56 -60.22
N GLU A 433 -63.76 -108.55 -59.66
CA GLU A 433 -63.52 -108.40 -58.22
C GLU A 433 -64.67 -107.70 -57.48
N VAL A 434 -65.60 -107.08 -58.20
CA VAL A 434 -66.75 -106.34 -57.63
C VAL A 434 -68.06 -107.14 -57.65
N LEU A 435 -68.07 -108.28 -58.35
CA LEU A 435 -69.22 -109.19 -58.41
C LEU A 435 -69.02 -110.36 -57.43
N ALA A 436 -69.96 -110.56 -56.52
CA ALA A 436 -69.95 -111.75 -55.69
C ALA A 436 -70.33 -112.98 -56.52
N ALA A 437 -69.47 -114.00 -56.50
CA ALA A 437 -69.72 -115.27 -57.18
C ALA A 437 -70.92 -115.99 -56.54
N THR A 438 -71.90 -116.37 -57.35
CA THR A 438 -72.98 -117.26 -56.88
C THR A 438 -72.41 -118.65 -56.59
N PRO A 439 -73.08 -119.48 -55.77
CA PRO A 439 -72.70 -120.88 -55.56
C PRO A 439 -72.53 -121.68 -56.87
N LYS A 440 -73.18 -121.26 -57.96
CA LYS A 440 -73.05 -121.86 -59.30
C LYS A 440 -71.70 -121.56 -59.96
N ALA A 441 -71.14 -120.36 -59.78
CA ALA A 441 -69.85 -119.97 -60.36
C ALA A 441 -68.67 -120.67 -59.66
N VAL A 442 -68.63 -120.58 -58.32
CA VAL A 442 -67.51 -121.10 -57.51
C VAL A 442 -67.29 -122.59 -57.79
N LYS A 443 -68.38 -123.36 -57.87
CA LYS A 443 -68.33 -124.81 -58.08
C LYS A 443 -67.57 -125.23 -59.35
N ALA A 444 -67.57 -124.43 -60.41
CA ALA A 444 -67.02 -124.83 -61.71
C ALA A 444 -65.76 -124.04 -62.16
N ALA A 445 -65.24 -123.13 -61.32
CA ALA A 445 -63.87 -122.63 -61.45
C ALA A 445 -62.84 -123.58 -60.79
N TYR A 446 -63.24 -124.18 -59.66
CA TYR A 446 -62.42 -125.13 -58.89
C TYR A 446 -62.01 -126.36 -59.71
N ASP A 447 -62.89 -126.83 -60.60
CA ASP A 447 -62.67 -128.01 -61.44
C ASP A 447 -61.57 -127.83 -62.53
N LEU A 448 -60.89 -126.67 -62.63
CA LEU A 448 -59.98 -126.34 -63.77
C LEU A 448 -58.50 -126.03 -63.44
N ALA A 449 -58.17 -125.41 -62.29
CA ALA A 449 -56.91 -124.66 -62.14
C ALA A 449 -55.61 -125.45 -61.82
N ASN A 450 -55.69 -126.74 -61.45
CA ASN A 450 -54.53 -127.51 -60.93
C ASN A 450 -53.51 -127.92 -62.04
N GLY A 451 -52.78 -126.95 -62.64
CA GLY A 451 -52.31 -127.03 -64.04
C GLY A 451 -50.81 -127.01 -64.46
N LYS A 452 -50.04 -125.90 -64.28
CA LYS A 452 -48.86 -125.54 -65.15
C LYS A 452 -47.67 -124.80 -64.49
N GLN A 453 -46.59 -124.58 -65.26
CA GLN A 453 -45.31 -123.89 -64.93
C GLN A 453 -44.98 -122.75 -65.97
N ALA A 454 -43.82 -122.06 -65.86
CA ALA A 454 -43.51 -120.71 -66.43
C ALA A 454 -42.08 -120.56 -67.04
N ALA A 455 -41.76 -119.46 -67.79
CA ALA A 455 -40.46 -119.23 -68.48
C ALA A 455 -40.12 -117.73 -68.86
N ASP A 456 -38.82 -117.39 -69.03
CA ASP A 456 -38.26 -116.08 -69.52
C ASP A 456 -37.00 -116.23 -70.43
N ALA A 457 -36.72 -115.25 -71.31
CA ALA A 457 -35.70 -115.31 -72.37
C ALA A 457 -34.34 -114.65 -72.07
N THR A 458 -34.27 -113.47 -71.42
CA THR A 458 -32.96 -112.82 -71.16
C THR A 458 -32.23 -113.51 -70.01
N LEU A 459 -32.97 -114.06 -69.04
CA LEU A 459 -32.42 -115.03 -68.08
C LEU A 459 -31.84 -116.24 -68.80
N THR A 460 -32.52 -116.75 -69.84
CA THR A 460 -32.00 -117.85 -70.67
C THR A 460 -30.71 -117.45 -71.40
N ALA A 461 -30.57 -116.19 -71.83
CA ALA A 461 -29.38 -115.69 -72.52
C ALA A 461 -28.17 -115.46 -71.59
N LEU A 462 -28.34 -114.83 -70.42
CA LEU A 462 -27.24 -114.68 -69.46
C LEU A 462 -26.85 -116.04 -68.84
N ALA A 463 -27.82 -116.95 -68.63
CA ALA A 463 -27.54 -118.31 -68.19
C ALA A 463 -26.73 -119.13 -69.22
N ALA A 464 -26.61 -118.68 -70.47
CA ALA A 464 -25.85 -119.34 -71.52
C ALA A 464 -24.38 -118.87 -71.66
N LEU A 465 -23.93 -117.88 -70.87
CA LEU A 465 -22.53 -117.41 -70.88
C LEU A 465 -21.57 -118.45 -70.28
N ALA A 466 -20.48 -118.76 -71.00
CA ALA A 466 -19.36 -119.50 -70.42
C ALA A 466 -18.62 -118.63 -69.38
N THR A 467 -18.32 -119.17 -68.21
CA THR A 467 -17.59 -118.47 -67.13
C THR A 467 -16.10 -118.79 -67.15
N ALA A 468 -15.23 -117.79 -66.91
CA ALA A 468 -13.78 -117.97 -66.89
C ALA A 468 -13.06 -116.88 -66.07
N ALA A 469 -11.93 -117.24 -65.45
CA ALA A 469 -11.07 -116.31 -64.70
C ALA A 469 -10.36 -115.30 -65.63
N ASP A 470 -10.02 -114.12 -65.10
CA ASP A 470 -9.36 -113.02 -65.82
C ASP A 470 -10.09 -112.55 -67.09
N LYS A 471 -11.40 -112.87 -67.19
CA LYS A 471 -12.29 -112.44 -68.26
C LYS A 471 -13.37 -111.50 -67.74
N LEU A 472 -13.70 -110.50 -68.54
CA LEU A 472 -14.83 -109.59 -68.30
C LEU A 472 -15.98 -109.92 -69.24
N PRO A 473 -17.18 -110.29 -68.73
CA PRO A 473 -18.40 -110.39 -69.52
C PRO A 473 -18.80 -109.04 -70.08
N TYR A 474 -19.13 -108.99 -71.37
CA TYR A 474 -19.67 -107.83 -72.04
C TYR A 474 -20.71 -108.25 -73.08
N PHE A 475 -21.71 -107.40 -73.30
CA PHE A 475 -22.73 -107.68 -74.30
C PHE A 475 -22.17 -107.46 -75.71
N THR A 476 -22.39 -108.45 -76.57
CA THR A 476 -22.16 -108.33 -78.03
C THR A 476 -23.47 -108.05 -78.77
N GLY A 477 -24.61 -108.09 -78.08
CA GLY A 477 -25.93 -107.67 -78.56
C GLY A 477 -27.01 -107.89 -77.51
N VAL A 478 -28.27 -107.65 -77.88
CA VAL A 478 -29.43 -108.06 -77.05
C VAL A 478 -29.49 -109.58 -76.99
N ASP A 479 -29.78 -110.13 -75.81
CA ASP A 479 -29.76 -111.57 -75.50
C ASP A 479 -28.45 -112.28 -75.93
N ARG A 480 -27.34 -111.54 -75.96
CA ARG A 480 -26.03 -112.01 -76.43
C ARG A 480 -24.86 -111.36 -75.70
N ALA A 481 -24.00 -112.18 -75.11
CA ALA A 481 -22.80 -111.71 -74.42
C ALA A 481 -21.58 -112.58 -74.74
N ALA A 482 -20.39 -112.02 -74.51
CA ALA A 482 -19.10 -112.64 -74.73
C ALA A 482 -18.09 -112.20 -73.64
N LEU A 483 -16.83 -112.63 -73.75
CA LEU A 483 -15.77 -112.40 -72.78
C LEU A 483 -14.52 -111.77 -73.42
N THR A 484 -13.94 -110.75 -72.79
CA THR A 484 -12.62 -110.21 -73.15
C THR A 484 -11.58 -110.43 -72.04
N ALA A 485 -10.28 -110.41 -72.37
CA ALA A 485 -9.18 -110.66 -71.41
C ALA A 485 -8.75 -109.38 -70.68
N LEU A 486 -8.57 -109.46 -69.36
CA LEU A 486 -8.21 -108.32 -68.52
C LEU A 486 -6.80 -108.51 -67.93
N THR A 487 -5.82 -107.72 -68.38
CA THR A 487 -4.40 -107.88 -68.00
C THR A 487 -4.13 -107.64 -66.52
N SER A 488 -3.02 -108.14 -65.99
CA SER A 488 -2.61 -107.89 -64.60
C SER A 488 -2.46 -106.39 -64.29
N VAL A 489 -1.88 -105.61 -65.20
CA VAL A 489 -1.83 -104.14 -65.11
C VAL A 489 -3.23 -103.53 -65.16
N GLY A 490 -4.10 -104.01 -66.05
CA GLY A 490 -5.49 -103.55 -66.14
C GLY A 490 -6.29 -103.81 -64.86
N ARG A 491 -6.17 -105.00 -64.26
CA ARG A 491 -6.73 -105.32 -62.94
C ARG A 491 -6.13 -104.46 -61.83
N ALA A 492 -4.80 -104.26 -61.87
CA ALA A 492 -4.09 -103.45 -60.89
C ALA A 492 -4.41 -101.95 -60.99
N ILE A 493 -4.91 -101.45 -62.13
CA ILE A 493 -5.43 -100.08 -62.31
C ILE A 493 -6.92 -100.01 -61.94
N LEU A 494 -7.76 -100.92 -62.44
CA LEU A 494 -9.21 -100.94 -62.11
C LEU A 494 -9.47 -101.18 -60.61
N GLY A 495 -8.57 -101.89 -59.93
CA GLY A 495 -8.60 -102.07 -58.48
C GLY A 495 -7.99 -100.91 -57.67
N LYS A 496 -7.46 -99.85 -58.30
CA LYS A 496 -6.97 -98.66 -57.60
C LYS A 496 -8.13 -97.75 -57.27
N THR A 497 -8.28 -97.45 -55.99
CA THR A 497 -9.42 -96.70 -55.45
C THR A 497 -9.23 -95.18 -55.49
N SER A 498 -8.04 -94.67 -55.83
CA SER A 498 -7.77 -93.24 -55.92
C SER A 498 -6.75 -92.89 -57.01
N ILE A 499 -6.87 -91.68 -57.56
CA ILE A 499 -5.95 -91.14 -58.58
C ILE A 499 -4.51 -91.11 -58.04
N GLN A 500 -4.30 -90.69 -56.79
CA GLN A 500 -2.97 -90.65 -56.18
C GLN A 500 -2.32 -92.04 -56.17
N SER A 501 -3.05 -93.10 -55.80
CA SER A 501 -2.50 -94.46 -55.79
C SER A 501 -2.12 -94.98 -57.19
N VAL A 502 -2.69 -94.40 -58.26
CA VAL A 502 -2.26 -94.66 -59.64
C VAL A 502 -1.00 -93.85 -59.98
N LEU A 503 -0.91 -92.59 -59.57
CA LEU A 503 0.28 -91.74 -59.77
C LEU A 503 1.50 -92.26 -59.01
N ASP A 504 1.32 -92.75 -57.79
CA ASP A 504 2.38 -93.38 -56.97
C ASP A 504 2.89 -94.66 -57.63
N TYR A 505 1.98 -95.47 -58.19
CA TYR A 505 2.32 -96.68 -58.97
C TYR A 505 3.11 -96.35 -60.26
N LEU A 506 3.03 -95.11 -60.75
CA LEU A 506 3.79 -94.58 -61.88
C LEU A 506 5.08 -93.84 -61.46
N GLY A 507 5.33 -93.65 -60.16
CA GLY A 507 6.58 -93.12 -59.62
C GLY A 507 6.74 -91.59 -59.65
N LEU A 508 5.65 -90.82 -59.63
CA LEU A 508 5.66 -89.36 -59.85
C LEU A 508 5.35 -88.51 -58.58
N GLY A 509 5.92 -88.89 -57.43
CA GLY A 509 5.59 -88.33 -56.10
C GLY A 509 6.60 -87.32 -55.50
N GLU A 510 6.21 -86.72 -54.37
CA GLU A 510 7.00 -85.71 -53.63
C GLU A 510 8.33 -86.30 -53.09
N GLY A 511 9.43 -85.54 -53.23
CA GLY A 511 10.79 -86.01 -52.92
C GLY A 511 11.61 -86.49 -54.13
N SER A 512 11.00 -86.57 -55.31
CA SER A 512 11.71 -86.82 -56.58
C SER A 512 12.74 -85.71 -56.87
N PRO A 513 13.97 -86.03 -57.31
CA PRO A 513 15.07 -85.06 -57.36
C PRO A 513 14.82 -83.92 -58.36
N ALA A 514 15.16 -82.69 -57.96
CA ALA A 514 14.94 -81.49 -58.76
C ALA A 514 15.68 -81.54 -60.11
N VAL A 515 14.97 -81.19 -61.18
CA VAL A 515 15.50 -81.18 -62.55
C VAL A 515 16.67 -80.20 -62.65
N GLY A 516 17.89 -80.72 -62.84
CA GLY A 516 19.08 -79.92 -63.11
C GLY A 516 20.24 -80.05 -62.11
N VAL A 517 20.13 -80.79 -61.01
CA VAL A 517 21.32 -81.11 -60.18
C VAL A 517 22.28 -82.00 -60.99
N PRO A 518 23.56 -81.64 -61.15
CA PRO A 518 24.50 -82.41 -61.97
C PRO A 518 24.86 -83.74 -61.29
N PHE A 519 24.13 -84.78 -61.65
CA PHE A 519 24.40 -86.17 -61.32
C PHE A 519 25.62 -86.66 -62.12
N ARG A 520 26.72 -86.97 -61.40
CA ARG A 520 27.93 -87.54 -62.00
C ARG A 520 27.69 -89.02 -62.24
N GLY A 521 27.59 -89.41 -63.51
CA GLY A 521 27.33 -90.79 -63.91
C GLY A 521 28.40 -91.77 -63.36
N PRO A 522 27.99 -92.82 -62.63
CA PRO A 522 28.70 -94.09 -62.60
C PRO A 522 28.47 -94.89 -63.91
#